data_AF-A0A7U7J4H1-F1
#
_entry.id   AF-A0A7U7J4H1-F1
#
_cell.length_a   1.000
_cell.length_b   1.000
_cell.length_c   1.000
_cell.angle_alpha   90.00
_cell.angle_beta   90.00
_cell.angle_gamma   90.00
#
_symmetry.space_group_name_H-M   'P 1'
#
loop_
_entity.id
_entity.type
_entity.pdbx_description
1 polymer ?
#
loop_
_entity_poly.entity_id
_entity_poly.type
_entity_poly.pdbx_seq_one_letter_code
_entity_poly.pdbx_strand_id
1 'polypeptide(L)'
;MTECRAKSFTATWSNWDISWPWTRWRSSTIRLPVKFRLELEEGSSKADCMVGQMKRGRSEIAGNAGNDVWNDFVPDGEPGAWHWWDGEKLSPVGFGEWDRAGRVATFEDKPGFYKVAAGQSLYMGAARGRTGYFDFKTFIQDRTTLKIIREINWSMRIDVPTPGTGGNFWWSFSDQK
;
A
#
# COMPACT_ATOMS: atom_id res chain seq x y z
N MET A 1 -26.41 13.87 -4.48
CA MET A 1 -25.13 13.16 -4.71
C MET A 1 -24.98 13.00 -6.19
N THR A 2 -23.85 13.43 -6.71
CA THR A 2 -23.52 13.36 -8.15
C THR A 2 -22.66 12.12 -8.37
N GLU A 3 -22.59 11.61 -9.59
CA GLU A 3 -21.67 10.51 -9.91
C GLU A 3 -20.21 10.95 -9.71
N CYS A 4 -19.42 10.12 -9.03
CA CYS A 4 -17.99 10.34 -8.86
C CYS A 4 -17.27 10.16 -10.20
N ARG A 5 -16.46 11.14 -10.57
CA ARG A 5 -15.73 11.15 -11.85
C ARG A 5 -14.31 11.64 -11.66
N ALA A 6 -13.35 10.83 -12.08
CA ALA A 6 -11.93 11.12 -11.97
C ALA A 6 -11.35 11.57 -13.31
N LYS A 7 -10.86 12.80 -13.34
CA LYS A 7 -10.13 13.36 -14.48
C LYS A 7 -8.79 12.65 -14.66
N SER A 8 -8.07 12.45 -13.56
CA SER A 8 -6.82 11.70 -13.55
C SER A 8 -6.62 10.97 -12.23
N PHE A 9 -6.02 9.79 -12.29
CA PHE A 9 -5.56 9.07 -11.12
C PHE A 9 -4.18 8.50 -11.44
N THR A 10 -3.16 8.97 -10.73
CA THR A 10 -1.76 8.63 -11.00
C THR A 10 -1.04 8.20 -9.73
N ALA A 11 0.05 7.47 -9.91
CA ALA A 11 0.94 7.07 -8.83
C ALA A 11 2.37 7.53 -9.14
N THR A 12 3.13 7.80 -8.09
CA THR A 12 4.55 8.10 -8.16
C THR A 12 5.26 7.32 -7.07
N TRP A 13 6.23 6.53 -7.46
CA TRP A 13 7.06 5.74 -6.56
C TRP A 13 8.30 6.54 -6.21
N SER A 14 8.64 6.56 -4.92
CA SER A 14 9.91 7.10 -4.45
C SER A 14 10.97 6.01 -4.44
N ASN A 15 12.23 6.42 -4.24
CA ASN A 15 13.28 5.48 -3.92
C ASN A 15 12.91 4.64 -2.68
N TRP A 16 13.37 3.40 -2.66
CA TRP A 16 13.23 2.53 -1.52
C TRP A 16 13.81 3.18 -0.26
N ASP A 17 13.03 3.18 0.81
CA ASP A 17 13.47 3.60 2.14
C ASP A 17 14.02 2.38 2.89
N ILE A 18 15.35 2.30 2.98
CA ILE A 18 16.07 1.15 3.52
C ILE A 18 16.90 1.59 4.73
N SER A 19 16.60 1.01 5.89
CA SER A 19 17.40 1.14 7.11
C SER A 19 17.97 -0.21 7.50
N TRP A 20 19.31 -0.31 7.49
CA TRP A 20 20.02 -1.51 7.90
C TRP A 20 20.39 -1.48 9.39
N PRO A 21 20.31 -2.63 10.08
CA PRO A 21 20.89 -2.77 11.38
C PRO A 21 22.42 -2.78 11.28
N TRP A 22 23.09 -1.98 12.12
CA TRP A 22 24.55 -2.01 12.27
C TRP A 22 25.06 -3.23 13.06
N THR A 23 24.18 -4.08 13.59
CA THR A 23 24.52 -5.30 14.33
C THR A 23 23.62 -6.46 13.94
N ARG A 24 24.14 -7.70 14.00
CA ARG A 24 23.43 -8.96 13.67
C ARG A 24 22.15 -9.23 14.49
N TRP A 25 21.84 -8.39 15.47
CA TRP A 25 20.75 -8.54 16.44
C TRP A 25 19.59 -7.57 16.24
N ARG A 26 19.63 -6.72 15.21
CA ARG A 26 18.58 -5.74 14.92
C ARG A 26 17.89 -6.07 13.60
N SER A 27 16.63 -5.67 13.46
CA SER A 27 15.84 -5.86 12.23
C SER A 27 16.10 -4.74 11.22
N SER A 28 16.06 -5.07 9.92
CA SER A 28 16.05 -4.10 8.82
C SER A 28 14.66 -3.49 8.63
N THR A 29 14.61 -2.28 8.08
CA THR A 29 13.39 -1.65 7.54
C THR A 29 13.58 -1.46 6.05
N ILE A 30 12.64 -1.92 5.22
CA ILE A 30 12.68 -1.82 3.76
C ILE A 30 11.27 -1.46 3.31
N ARG A 31 11.07 -0.26 2.77
CA ARG A 31 9.75 0.23 2.36
C ARG A 31 9.80 0.79 0.96
N LEU A 32 8.72 0.66 0.20
CA LEU A 32 8.53 1.33 -1.08
C LEU A 32 7.50 2.46 -0.90
N PRO A 33 7.91 3.72 -0.72
CA PRO A 33 6.95 4.81 -0.63
C PRO A 33 6.27 5.05 -1.98
N VAL A 34 4.95 5.11 -1.95
CA VAL A 34 4.10 5.38 -3.11
C VAL A 34 3.18 6.55 -2.79
N LYS A 35 3.10 7.51 -3.70
CA LYS A 35 2.18 8.65 -3.62
C LYS A 35 1.17 8.54 -4.74
N PHE A 36 -0.11 8.53 -4.38
CA PHE A 36 -1.22 8.56 -5.32
C PHE A 36 -1.77 9.96 -5.42
N ARG A 37 -2.02 10.43 -6.63
CA ARG A 37 -2.65 11.72 -6.88
C ARG A 37 -3.94 11.52 -7.67
N LEU A 38 -5.03 12.02 -7.11
CA LEU A 38 -6.36 12.02 -7.71
C LEU A 38 -6.76 13.45 -8.07
N GLU A 39 -7.36 13.63 -9.24
CA GLU A 39 -8.01 14.87 -9.66
C GLU A 39 -9.42 14.54 -10.16
N LEU A 40 -10.42 15.24 -9.63
CA LEU A 40 -11.82 15.05 -9.99
C LEU A 40 -12.22 15.88 -11.21
N GLU A 41 -13.17 15.37 -11.99
CA GLU A 41 -13.80 16.11 -13.10
C GLU A 41 -14.77 17.17 -12.59
N GLU A 42 -14.98 18.23 -13.37
CA GLU A 42 -15.93 19.28 -13.03
C GLU A 42 -17.33 18.69 -12.76
N GLY A 43 -17.98 19.17 -11.70
CA GLY A 43 -19.27 18.63 -11.24
C GLY A 43 -19.18 17.38 -10.34
N SER A 44 -18.01 16.76 -10.18
CA SER A 44 -17.78 15.74 -9.14
C SER A 44 -17.20 16.35 -7.87
N SER A 45 -17.57 15.85 -6.70
CA SER A 45 -17.01 16.30 -5.42
C SER A 45 -16.35 15.14 -4.68
N LYS A 46 -15.42 15.45 -3.77
CA LYS A 46 -14.85 14.42 -2.88
C LYS A 46 -15.90 13.66 -2.07
N ALA A 47 -17.09 14.24 -1.86
CA ALA A 47 -18.17 13.60 -1.14
C ALA A 47 -18.86 12.48 -1.91
N ASP A 48 -18.70 12.46 -3.23
CA ASP A 48 -19.25 11.46 -4.12
C ASP A 48 -18.32 10.24 -4.26
N CYS A 49 -17.06 10.36 -3.83
CA CYS A 49 -16.00 9.40 -4.12
C CYS A 49 -15.49 8.71 -2.85
N MET A 50 -15.15 7.43 -2.97
CA MET A 50 -14.38 6.66 -1.99
C MET A 50 -13.03 6.27 -2.59
N VAL A 51 -11.99 6.19 -1.76
CA VAL A 51 -10.64 5.79 -2.16
C VAL A 51 -10.16 4.72 -1.21
N GLY A 52 -9.58 3.65 -1.74
CA GLY A 52 -9.03 2.56 -0.93
C GLY A 52 -8.02 1.73 -1.68
N GLN A 53 -7.54 0.69 -1.00
CA GLN A 53 -6.58 -0.24 -1.55
C GLN A 53 -6.99 -1.68 -1.22
N MET A 54 -6.73 -2.58 -2.16
CA MET A 54 -6.75 -4.02 -1.94
C MET A 54 -5.34 -4.56 -2.11
N LYS A 55 -5.06 -5.65 -1.41
CA LYS A 55 -3.81 -6.40 -1.54
C LYS A 55 -4.07 -7.88 -1.74
N ARG A 56 -3.10 -8.55 -2.33
CA ARG A 56 -2.94 -10.00 -2.28
C ARG A 56 -1.46 -10.33 -2.31
N GLY A 57 -1.12 -11.58 -2.06
CA GLY A 57 0.25 -12.05 -2.06
C GLY A 57 0.60 -12.76 -0.78
N ARG A 58 1.86 -12.72 -0.38
CA ARG A 58 2.32 -13.48 0.78
C ARG A 58 3.27 -12.70 1.66
N SER A 59 3.02 -12.84 2.96
CA SER A 59 3.98 -12.54 4.00
C SER A 59 4.78 -13.81 4.32
N GLU A 60 6.07 -13.66 4.60
CA GLU A 60 6.87 -14.76 5.15
C GLU A 60 7.41 -14.33 6.51
N ILE A 61 6.74 -14.72 7.59
CA ILE A 61 7.11 -14.33 8.95
C ILE A 61 8.32 -15.15 9.39
N ALA A 62 9.34 -14.49 9.92
CA ALA A 62 10.50 -15.19 10.47
C ALA A 62 10.13 -15.89 11.80
N GLY A 63 10.06 -17.23 11.76
CA GLY A 63 9.75 -18.09 12.91
C GLY A 63 8.62 -19.07 12.58
N ASN A 64 8.38 -20.08 13.42
CA ASN A 64 7.35 -21.12 13.24
C ASN A 64 5.88 -20.58 13.28
N ALA A 65 5.65 -19.30 13.03
CA ALA A 65 4.34 -18.63 13.13
C ALA A 65 3.49 -18.72 11.85
N GLY A 66 3.98 -19.38 10.79
CA GLY A 66 3.25 -19.54 9.53
C GLY A 66 3.46 -18.40 8.54
N ASN A 67 3.05 -18.62 7.30
CA ASN A 67 3.03 -17.61 6.23
C ASN A 67 1.60 -17.08 6.13
N ASP A 68 1.40 -15.76 6.07
CA ASP A 68 0.11 -15.24 5.63
C ASP A 68 0.09 -15.27 4.11
N VAL A 69 -0.92 -15.95 3.56
CA VAL A 69 -1.11 -16.03 2.10
C VAL A 69 -2.52 -15.54 1.79
N TRP A 70 -2.59 -14.47 1.02
CA TRP A 70 -3.81 -13.93 0.45
C TRP A 70 -3.84 -14.28 -1.03
N ASN A 71 -4.56 -15.35 -1.38
CA ASN A 71 -4.69 -15.80 -2.76
C ASN A 71 -5.59 -14.85 -3.57
N ASP A 72 -6.61 -14.30 -2.93
CA ASP A 72 -7.53 -13.33 -3.50
C ASP A 72 -7.21 -11.91 -3.05
N PHE A 73 -7.71 -10.91 -3.80
CA PHE A 73 -7.64 -9.52 -3.37
C PHE A 73 -8.51 -9.32 -2.13
N VAL A 74 -7.87 -8.92 -1.04
CA VAL A 74 -8.51 -8.55 0.22
C VAL A 74 -8.31 -7.06 0.48
N PRO A 75 -9.20 -6.42 1.24
CA PRO A 75 -8.99 -5.03 1.65
C PRO A 75 -7.65 -4.84 2.35
N ASP A 76 -6.96 -3.76 2.01
CA ASP A 76 -5.69 -3.41 2.63
C ASP A 76 -5.88 -2.35 3.70
N GLY A 77 -5.80 -2.78 4.96
CA GLY A 77 -6.01 -1.96 6.14
C GLY A 77 -6.74 -2.74 7.24
N GLU A 78 -6.95 -2.10 8.39
CA GLU A 78 -7.75 -2.69 9.46
C GLU A 78 -9.22 -2.88 9.03
N PRO A 79 -9.92 -3.90 9.55
CA PRO A 79 -11.35 -4.08 9.31
C PRO A 79 -12.14 -2.80 9.61
N GLY A 80 -12.92 -2.34 8.63
CA GLY A 80 -13.70 -1.10 8.75
C GLY A 80 -12.96 0.19 8.41
N ALA A 81 -11.66 0.12 8.08
CA ALA A 81 -10.82 1.30 7.82
C ALA A 81 -10.01 1.23 6.50
N TRP A 82 -10.36 0.27 5.62
CA TRP A 82 -9.69 -0.03 4.35
C TRP A 82 -9.93 1.01 3.24
N HIS A 83 -11.00 1.80 3.36
CA HIS A 83 -11.13 3.02 2.59
C HIS A 83 -10.32 4.12 3.26
N TRP A 84 -9.28 4.59 2.60
CA TRP A 84 -8.49 5.74 3.05
C TRP A 84 -9.35 7.01 3.11
N TRP A 85 -10.35 7.10 2.23
CA TRP A 85 -11.37 8.14 2.19
C TRP A 85 -12.74 7.52 1.89
N ASP A 86 -13.75 7.81 2.71
CA ASP A 86 -15.10 7.23 2.60
C ASP A 86 -16.15 8.18 1.98
N GLY A 87 -15.72 9.36 1.53
CA GLY A 87 -16.60 10.45 1.06
C GLY A 87 -16.83 11.53 2.11
N GLU A 88 -16.58 11.27 3.39
CA GLU A 88 -16.82 12.24 4.46
C GLU A 88 -15.55 12.57 5.23
N LYS A 89 -14.77 11.54 5.53
CA LYS A 89 -13.57 11.66 6.36
C LYS A 89 -12.46 10.75 5.86
N LEU A 90 -11.25 11.16 6.21
CA LEU A 90 -10.09 10.29 6.11
C LEU A 90 -10.21 9.20 7.18
N SER A 91 -9.83 7.98 6.81
CA SER A 91 -9.70 6.89 7.76
C SER A 91 -8.66 7.25 8.84
N PRO A 92 -8.87 6.84 10.10
CA PRO A 92 -7.91 7.09 11.18
C PRO A 92 -6.54 6.43 10.94
N VAL A 93 -6.48 5.45 10.04
CA VAL A 93 -5.24 4.77 9.62
C VAL A 93 -4.78 5.17 8.21
N GLY A 94 -5.52 6.04 7.52
CA GLY A 94 -5.21 6.50 6.17
C GLY A 94 -4.22 7.67 6.18
N PHE A 95 -3.39 7.75 5.14
CA PHE A 95 -2.52 8.89 4.90
C PHE A 95 -2.97 9.59 3.62
N GLY A 96 -3.54 10.78 3.76
CA GLY A 96 -3.88 11.59 2.60
C GLY A 96 -4.46 12.94 2.97
N GLU A 97 -4.55 13.80 1.98
CA GLU A 97 -5.10 15.14 2.11
C GLU A 97 -5.83 15.54 0.83
N TRP A 98 -6.87 16.36 1.00
CA TRP A 98 -7.55 17.03 -0.08
C TRP A 98 -7.11 18.49 -0.11
N ASP A 99 -7.01 19.06 -1.31
CA ASP A 99 -6.88 20.50 -1.47
C ASP A 99 -8.10 21.23 -0.88
N ARG A 100 -7.95 22.56 -0.71
CA ARG A 100 -9.02 23.40 -0.12
C ARG A 100 -10.34 23.31 -0.88
N ALA A 101 -10.28 23.09 -2.20
CA ALA A 101 -11.45 22.97 -3.05
C ALA A 101 -12.10 21.57 -3.01
N GLY A 102 -11.43 20.55 -2.47
CA GLY A 102 -11.91 19.17 -2.47
C GLY A 102 -11.94 18.54 -3.86
N ARG A 103 -10.99 18.94 -4.72
CA ARG A 103 -10.88 18.60 -6.15
C ARG A 103 -9.66 17.76 -6.45
N VAL A 104 -8.61 17.95 -5.66
CA VAL A 104 -7.35 17.22 -5.77
C VAL A 104 -7.09 16.53 -4.45
N ALA A 105 -6.75 15.24 -4.51
CA ALA A 105 -6.28 14.49 -3.35
C ALA A 105 -4.90 13.92 -3.58
N THR A 106 -4.12 13.86 -2.50
CA THR A 106 -2.88 13.12 -2.43
C THR A 106 -3.00 12.08 -1.34
N PHE A 107 -2.66 10.83 -1.64
CA PHE A 107 -2.59 9.73 -0.66
C PHE A 107 -1.18 9.13 -0.65
N GLU A 108 -0.75 8.64 0.49
CA GLU A 108 0.57 8.01 0.65
C GLU A 108 0.44 6.60 1.22
N ASP A 109 1.23 5.69 0.68
CA ASP A 109 1.41 4.34 1.23
C ASP A 109 2.90 4.00 1.27
N LYS A 110 3.31 3.13 2.20
CA LYS A 110 4.70 2.72 2.41
C LYS A 110 4.77 1.24 2.77
N PRO A 111 4.28 0.32 1.93
CA PRO A 111 4.35 -1.10 2.26
C PRO A 111 5.80 -1.57 2.32
N GLY A 112 6.03 -2.59 3.14
CA GLY A 112 7.33 -3.18 3.34
C GLY A 112 7.57 -3.63 4.78
N PHE A 113 8.83 -3.89 5.14
CA PHE A 113 9.22 -4.40 6.44
C PHE A 113 9.52 -3.25 7.41
N TYR A 114 9.01 -3.34 8.65
CA TYR A 114 9.27 -2.35 9.69
C TYR A 114 9.92 -2.97 10.94
N LYS A 115 10.68 -2.15 11.68
CA LYS A 115 11.47 -2.54 12.85
C LYS A 115 10.57 -3.02 14.00
N VAL A 116 10.89 -4.19 14.55
CA VAL A 116 10.12 -4.85 15.60
C VAL A 116 10.44 -4.25 16.98
N ALA A 117 9.46 -3.58 17.58
CA ALA A 117 9.01 -3.78 18.96
C ALA A 117 7.48 -3.52 19.00
N ALA A 118 6.73 -4.55 19.41
CA ALA A 118 5.27 -4.72 19.60
C ALA A 118 4.31 -3.70 18.93
N GLY A 119 3.55 -4.16 17.92
CA GLY A 119 2.36 -3.42 17.47
C GLY A 119 1.73 -3.79 16.13
N GLN A 120 2.33 -4.70 15.35
CA GLN A 120 1.89 -5.21 14.04
C GLN A 120 2.30 -4.35 12.83
N SER A 121 3.12 -4.94 11.95
CA SER A 121 3.38 -4.41 10.60
C SER A 121 2.38 -5.05 9.65
N LEU A 122 1.74 -4.24 8.79
CA LEU A 122 0.75 -4.74 7.81
C LEU A 122 1.36 -5.65 6.73
N TYR A 123 2.70 -5.64 6.58
CA TYR A 123 3.45 -6.40 5.58
C TYR A 123 4.70 -7.01 6.21
N MET A 124 4.67 -8.31 6.46
CA MET A 124 5.81 -9.05 7.00
C MET A 124 6.56 -9.74 5.86
N GLY A 125 7.88 -9.74 5.92
CA GLY A 125 8.68 -10.65 5.13
C GLY A 125 9.96 -10.93 5.88
N ALA A 126 10.62 -12.02 5.49
CA ALA A 126 11.43 -12.73 6.44
C ALA A 126 12.68 -11.93 6.81
N ALA A 127 12.79 -11.56 8.09
CA ALA A 127 13.98 -10.95 8.68
C ALA A 127 15.26 -11.82 8.55
N ARG A 128 15.12 -13.08 8.13
CA ARG A 128 16.21 -14.03 7.88
C ARG A 128 16.34 -14.44 6.41
N GLY A 129 15.83 -13.61 5.51
CA GLY A 129 16.16 -13.69 4.10
C GLY A 129 15.31 -14.63 3.26
N ARG A 130 14.08 -14.20 2.96
CA ARG A 130 13.15 -14.94 2.08
C ARG A 130 12.25 -13.98 1.30
N THR A 131 11.56 -14.51 0.28
CA THR A 131 10.80 -13.73 -0.69
C THR A 131 9.38 -13.39 -0.21
N GLY A 132 9.10 -12.11 -0.02
CA GLY A 132 7.75 -11.56 0.10
C GLY A 132 7.33 -10.91 -1.23
N TYR A 133 6.07 -11.07 -1.61
CA TYR A 133 5.50 -10.35 -2.75
C TYR A 133 4.08 -9.91 -2.44
N PHE A 134 3.74 -8.72 -2.92
CA PHE A 134 2.41 -8.16 -2.81
C PHE A 134 2.01 -7.56 -4.14
N ASP A 135 0.80 -7.89 -4.58
CA ASP A 135 0.09 -7.13 -5.60
C ASP A 135 -0.91 -6.22 -4.89
N PHE A 136 -1.02 -5.00 -5.38
CA PHE A 136 -1.90 -3.98 -4.87
C PHE A 136 -2.82 -3.48 -5.98
N LYS A 137 -4.03 -3.13 -5.56
CA LYS A 137 -5.01 -2.43 -6.37
C LYS A 137 -5.48 -1.22 -5.58
N THR A 138 -4.97 -0.06 -5.94
CA THR A 138 -5.42 1.23 -5.37
C THR A 138 -6.51 1.76 -6.27
N PHE A 139 -7.67 2.12 -5.72
CA PHE A 139 -8.86 2.41 -6.53
C PHE A 139 -9.63 3.63 -6.02
N ILE A 140 -10.38 4.22 -6.94
CA ILE A 140 -11.45 5.18 -6.65
C ILE A 140 -12.79 4.57 -7.03
N GLN A 141 -13.78 4.74 -6.17
CA GLN A 141 -15.10 4.13 -6.27
C GLN A 141 -16.19 5.20 -6.12
N ASP A 142 -17.28 5.05 -6.86
CA ASP A 142 -18.47 5.86 -6.67
C ASP A 142 -19.18 5.47 -5.37
N ARG A 143 -19.47 6.45 -4.52
CA ARG A 143 -20.05 6.21 -3.19
C ARG A 143 -21.48 5.67 -3.25
N THR A 144 -22.23 5.98 -4.30
CA THR A 144 -23.64 5.59 -4.42
C THR A 144 -23.79 4.20 -5.02
N THR A 145 -23.09 3.94 -6.12
CA THR A 145 -23.19 2.71 -6.90
C THR A 145 -22.18 1.66 -6.50
N LEU A 146 -21.17 2.04 -5.70
CA LEU A 146 -20.07 1.18 -5.30
C LEU A 146 -19.25 0.64 -6.49
N LYS A 147 -19.31 1.28 -7.66
CA LYS A 147 -18.51 0.89 -8.83
C LYS A 147 -17.13 1.51 -8.77
N ILE A 148 -16.10 0.71 -9.02
CA ILE A 148 -14.73 1.21 -9.24
C ILE A 148 -14.73 2.01 -10.55
N ILE A 149 -14.29 3.26 -10.47
CA ILE A 149 -14.24 4.19 -11.61
C ILE A 149 -12.86 4.18 -12.25
N ARG A 150 -11.81 4.14 -11.43
CA ARG A 150 -10.42 3.99 -11.86
C ARG A 150 -9.65 3.17 -10.82
N GLU A 151 -8.61 2.49 -11.29
CA GLU A 151 -7.68 1.76 -10.43
C GLU A 151 -6.24 1.86 -10.96
N ILE A 152 -5.29 1.69 -10.06
CA ILE A 152 -3.86 1.53 -10.33
C ILE A 152 -3.47 0.19 -9.74
N ASN A 153 -3.04 -0.73 -10.60
CA ASN A 153 -2.48 -2.00 -10.19
C ASN A 153 -0.97 -1.87 -10.12
N TRP A 154 -0.36 -2.35 -9.04
CA TRP A 154 1.09 -2.28 -8.86
C TRP A 154 1.57 -3.42 -7.96
N SER A 155 2.84 -3.77 -8.07
CA SER A 155 3.39 -4.90 -7.32
C SER A 155 4.72 -4.54 -6.69
N MET A 156 4.96 -5.14 -5.52
CA MET A 156 6.20 -5.03 -4.79
C MET A 156 6.73 -6.44 -4.51
N ARG A 157 8.00 -6.69 -4.86
CA ARG A 157 8.71 -7.90 -4.44
C ARG A 157 9.92 -7.51 -3.61
N ILE A 158 10.04 -8.14 -2.45
CA ILE A 158 11.17 -7.96 -1.56
C ILE A 158 11.86 -9.32 -1.40
N ASP A 159 13.09 -9.40 -1.88
CA ASP A 159 13.95 -10.57 -1.74
C ASP A 159 15.19 -10.17 -0.94
N VAL A 160 15.22 -10.57 0.34
CA VAL A 160 16.40 -10.37 1.19
C VAL A 160 17.09 -11.73 1.29
N PRO A 161 18.41 -11.86 1.13
CA PRO A 161 19.15 -13.06 1.48
C PRO A 161 19.39 -13.15 2.99
N THR A 162 19.55 -14.37 3.50
CA THR A 162 19.90 -14.60 4.91
C THR A 162 21.23 -13.91 5.22
N PRO A 163 21.33 -13.07 6.27
CA PRO A 163 22.61 -12.48 6.63
C PRO A 163 23.66 -13.58 6.92
N GLY A 164 24.72 -13.65 6.12
CA GLY A 164 25.85 -14.56 6.32
C GLY A 164 26.06 -15.66 5.27
N THR A 165 25.19 -15.80 4.26
CA THR A 165 25.31 -16.87 3.23
C THR A 165 25.76 -16.39 1.84
N GLY A 166 26.15 -15.12 1.68
CA GLY A 166 26.78 -14.64 0.44
C GLY A 166 25.86 -14.53 -0.79
N GLY A 167 24.54 -14.44 -0.60
CA GLY A 167 23.59 -14.23 -1.70
C GLY A 167 23.58 -12.79 -2.23
N ASN A 168 23.33 -12.62 -3.52
CA ASN A 168 23.07 -11.30 -4.12
C ASN A 168 21.68 -10.80 -3.70
N PHE A 169 21.62 -9.55 -3.22
CA PHE A 169 20.36 -8.89 -2.84
C PHE A 169 19.60 -8.44 -4.09
N TRP A 170 18.27 -8.60 -4.13
CA TRP A 170 17.47 -8.16 -5.27
C TRP A 170 16.10 -7.62 -4.82
N TRP A 171 15.76 -6.42 -5.27
CA TRP A 171 14.44 -5.80 -5.05
C TRP A 171 13.95 -5.23 -6.38
N SER A 172 12.66 -5.36 -6.65
CA SER A 172 12.04 -4.81 -7.85
C SER A 172 10.64 -4.32 -7.57
N PHE A 173 10.23 -3.27 -8.28
CA PHE A 173 8.82 -2.94 -8.46
C PHE A 173 8.50 -3.04 -9.95
N SER A 174 7.24 -3.35 -10.26
CA SER A 174 6.71 -3.29 -11.62
C SER A 174 5.44 -2.45 -11.58
N ASP A 175 5.38 -1.45 -12.44
CA ASP A 175 4.20 -0.64 -12.75
C ASP A 175 3.36 -1.25 -13.89
N GLN A 176 3.71 -2.45 -14.36
CA GLN A 176 3.11 -3.06 -15.55
C GLN A 176 2.31 -4.34 -15.27
N LYS A 177 1.07 -4.33 -15.74
CA LYS A 177 0.53 -5.41 -16.56
C LYS A 177 0.25 -4.88 -17.96
#